data_AF-A0A1M6V8T7-F1
#
_entry.id   AF-A0A1M6V8T7-F1
#
_cell.length_a   1.000
_cell.length_b   1.000
_cell.length_c   1.000
_cell.angle_alpha   90.00
_cell.angle_beta   90.00
_cell.angle_gamma   90.00
#
_symmetry.space_group_name_H-M   'P 1'
#
loop_
_entity.id
_entity.type
_entity.pdbx_description
1 polymer ?
#
loop_
_entity_poly.entity_id
_entity_poly.type
_entity_poly.pdbx_seq_one_letter_code
_entity_poly.pdbx_strand_id
1 'polypeptide(L)'
;MARWNSEKNELLKVTRHVSFEQIEEIMRNKEVLDDYEHPNQEKYPGQRIMVVRIEGYCYVVPYKPEPDGDIWLKTIVPSRVAQRKYGGK
;
A
#
# COMPACT_ATOMS: atom_id res chain seq x y z
N MET A 1 11.61 7.44 4.17
CA MET A 1 10.36 8.24 4.03
C MET A 1 9.54 7.69 2.88
N ALA A 2 8.23 7.94 2.84
CA ALA A 2 7.42 7.50 1.70
C ALA A 2 7.28 8.63 0.68
N ARG A 3 7.43 8.31 -0.59
CA ARG A 3 7.28 9.22 -1.72
C ARG A 3 6.14 8.74 -2.62
N TRP A 4 5.41 9.68 -3.21
CA TRP A 4 4.32 9.42 -4.13
C TRP A 4 4.11 10.61 -5.07
N ASN A 5 3.35 10.39 -6.13
CA ASN A 5 2.86 11.48 -6.98
C ASN A 5 1.62 12.13 -6.33
N SER A 6 1.66 13.45 -6.12
CA SER A 6 0.60 14.20 -5.45
C SER A 6 -0.73 14.20 -6.22
N GLU A 7 -0.72 14.30 -7.54
CA GLU A 7 -1.95 14.26 -8.36
C GLU A 7 -2.66 12.90 -8.23
N LYS A 8 -1.87 11.82 -8.16
CA LYS A 8 -2.39 10.48 -7.94
C LYS A 8 -2.98 10.32 -6.54
N ASN A 9 -2.39 10.98 -5.55
CA ASN A 9 -2.91 10.99 -4.19
C ASN A 9 -4.30 11.64 -4.13
N GLU A 10 -4.44 12.82 -4.75
CA GLU A 10 -5.72 13.52 -4.82
C GLU A 10 -6.77 12.69 -5.57
N LEU A 11 -6.38 12.01 -6.65
CA LEU A 11 -7.28 11.10 -7.35
C LEU A 11 -7.76 9.95 -6.44
N LEU A 12 -6.88 9.36 -5.62
CA LEU A 12 -7.25 8.30 -4.68
C LEU A 12 -8.21 8.79 -3.59
N LYS A 13 -7.99 10.02 -3.09
CA LYS A 13 -8.91 10.66 -2.13
C LYS A 13 -10.31 10.81 -2.69
N VAL A 14 -10.43 11.35 -3.92
CA VAL A 14 -11.73 11.59 -4.56
C VAL A 14 -12.42 10.29 -4.99
N THR A 15 -11.67 9.34 -5.55
CA THR A 15 -12.28 8.13 -6.17
C THR A 15 -12.49 6.99 -5.20
N ARG A 16 -11.65 6.87 -4.17
CA ARG A 16 -11.59 5.70 -3.28
C ARG A 16 -11.61 6.06 -1.80
N HIS A 17 -11.66 7.35 -1.45
CA HIS A 17 -11.66 7.84 -0.08
C HIS A 17 -10.46 7.32 0.74
N VAL A 18 -9.32 7.11 0.07
CA VAL A 18 -8.05 6.69 0.68
C VAL A 18 -6.92 7.55 0.18
N SER A 19 -5.87 7.72 0.98
CA SER A 19 -4.71 8.54 0.61
C SER A 19 -3.38 7.92 1.00
N PHE A 20 -2.31 8.36 0.35
CA PHE A 20 -0.95 7.97 0.68
C PHE A 20 -0.47 8.53 2.02
N GLU A 21 -0.99 9.69 2.47
CA GLU A 21 -0.71 10.17 3.83
C GLU A 21 -1.19 9.18 4.90
N GLN A 22 -2.37 8.57 4.70
CA GLN A 22 -2.87 7.53 5.59
C GLN A 22 -1.96 6.30 5.60
N ILE A 23 -1.45 5.89 4.42
CA ILE A 23 -0.49 4.77 4.34
C ILE A 23 0.79 5.11 5.09
N GLU A 24 1.28 6.34 4.95
CA GLU A 24 2.47 6.81 5.66
C GLU A 24 2.29 6.79 7.18
N GLU A 25 1.13 7.20 7.67
CA GLU A 25 0.79 7.12 9.09
C GLU A 25 0.74 5.67 9.59
N ILE A 26 0.08 4.76 8.87
CA ILE A 26 0.02 3.32 9.19
C ILE A 26 1.43 2.72 9.25
N MET A 27 2.31 3.09 8.32
CA MET A 27 3.70 2.63 8.33
C MET A 27 4.47 3.16 9.54
N ARG A 28 4.32 4.45 9.89
CA ARG A 28 4.94 5.05 11.08
C ARG A 28 4.46 4.37 12.36
N ASN A 29 3.18 4.05 12.43
CA ASN A 29 2.57 3.37 13.58
C ASN A 29 2.86 1.87 13.63
N LYS A 30 3.54 1.31 12.61
CA LYS A 30 3.80 -0.14 12.46
C LYS A 30 2.52 -0.99 12.42
N GLU A 31 1.47 -0.45 11.80
CA GLU A 31 0.14 -1.08 11.67
C GLU A 31 -0.05 -1.83 10.34
N VAL A 32 1.03 -2.00 9.56
CA VAL A 32 1.05 -2.84 8.36
C VAL A 32 0.77 -4.29 8.76
N LEU A 33 -0.21 -4.92 8.10
CA LEU A 33 -0.65 -6.27 8.40
C LEU A 33 0.28 -7.35 7.82
N ASP A 34 0.84 -7.08 6.64
CA ASP A 34 1.78 -7.98 5.97
C ASP A 34 2.60 -7.19 4.93
N ASP A 35 3.78 -7.67 4.61
CA ASP A 35 4.67 -7.11 3.59
C ASP A 35 5.40 -8.22 2.85
N TYR A 36 5.18 -8.32 1.54
CA TYR A 36 5.74 -9.40 0.73
C TYR A 36 6.10 -8.95 -0.68
N GLU A 37 6.96 -9.73 -1.34
CA GLU A 37 7.35 -9.46 -2.73
C GLU A 37 6.18 -9.71 -3.68
N HIS A 38 6.04 -8.87 -4.73
CA HIS A 38 5.03 -9.08 -5.74
C HIS A 38 5.17 -10.50 -6.35
N PRO A 39 4.11 -11.33 -6.40
CA PRO A 39 4.23 -12.74 -6.77
C PRO A 39 4.72 -12.95 -8.21
N ASN A 40 4.47 -11.97 -9.07
CA ASN A 40 5.02 -11.93 -10.43
C ASN A 40 6.19 -10.93 -10.49
N GLN A 41 7.38 -11.37 -10.09
CA GLN A 41 8.60 -10.55 -10.14
C GLN A 41 9.11 -10.34 -11.57
N GLU A 42 8.84 -11.26 -12.50
CA GLU A 42 9.23 -11.10 -13.91
C GLU A 42 8.59 -9.86 -14.52
N LYS A 43 7.30 -9.63 -14.25
CA LYS A 43 6.57 -8.45 -14.74
C LYS A 43 6.75 -7.22 -13.86
N TYR A 44 7.00 -7.40 -12.56
CA TYR A 44 7.12 -6.31 -11.59
C TYR A 44 8.39 -6.42 -10.74
N PRO A 45 9.58 -6.31 -11.37
CA PRO A 45 10.85 -6.56 -10.71
C PRO A 45 11.10 -5.55 -9.60
N GLY A 46 11.46 -6.06 -8.41
CA GLY A 46 11.76 -5.30 -7.20
C GLY A 46 10.53 -4.63 -6.58
N GLN A 47 9.32 -4.96 -7.04
CA GLN A 47 8.10 -4.44 -6.46
C GLN A 47 7.67 -5.30 -5.27
N ARG A 48 7.27 -4.64 -4.20
CA ARG A 48 6.70 -5.24 -3.00
C ARG A 48 5.25 -4.79 -2.81
N ILE A 49 4.54 -5.49 -1.94
CA ILE A 49 3.14 -5.25 -1.61
C ILE A 49 3.02 -5.18 -0.09
N MET A 50 2.52 -4.06 0.42
CA MET A 50 2.01 -3.96 1.78
C MET A 50 0.54 -4.31 1.83
N VAL A 51 0.11 -4.95 2.91
CA VAL A 51 -1.30 -5.12 3.25
C VAL A 51 -1.61 -4.22 4.43
N VAL A 52 -2.65 -3.39 4.30
CA VAL A 52 -3.09 -2.47 5.35
C VAL A 52 -4.60 -2.61 5.56
N ARG A 53 -5.09 -2.18 6.71
CA ARG A 53 -6.52 -2.08 6.99
C ARG A 53 -6.90 -0.63 7.20
N ILE A 54 -7.91 -0.17 6.47
CA ILE A 54 -8.45 1.18 6.56
C ILE A 54 -9.96 1.03 6.71
N GLU A 55 -10.53 1.62 7.76
CA GLU A 55 -11.97 1.60 8.05
C GLU A 55 -12.60 0.19 7.97
N GLY A 56 -11.89 -0.82 8.49
CA GLY A 56 -12.38 -2.21 8.54
C GLY A 56 -12.20 -3.02 7.24
N TYR A 57 -11.70 -2.42 6.17
CA TYR A 57 -11.43 -3.10 4.90
C TYR A 57 -9.93 -3.19 4.59
N CYS A 58 -9.49 -4.31 4.02
CA CYS A 58 -8.09 -4.56 3.69
C CYS A 58 -7.76 -4.08 2.27
N TYR A 59 -6.65 -3.36 2.17
CA TYR A 59 -6.09 -2.83 0.94
C TYR A 59 -4.70 -3.41 0.71
N VAL A 60 -4.33 -3.56 -0.56
CA VAL A 60 -2.97 -3.84 -0.98
C VAL A 60 -2.35 -2.57 -1.54
N VAL A 61 -1.12 -2.29 -1.15
CA VAL A 61 -0.38 -1.09 -1.54
C VAL A 61 0.93 -1.51 -2.19
N PRO A 62 0.99 -1.56 -3.54
CA PRO A 62 2.22 -1.85 -4.24
C PRO A 62 3.20 -0.68 -4.10
N TYR A 63 4.46 -1.00 -3.83
CA TYR A 63 5.52 -0.01 -3.70
C TYR A 63 6.86 -0.55 -4.21
N LYS A 64 7.83 0.35 -4.41
CA LYS A 64 9.22 0.00 -4.72
C LYS A 64 10.16 0.61 -3.67
N PRO A 65 11.04 -0.18 -3.04
CA PRO A 65 12.15 0.37 -2.28
C PRO A 65 13.08 1.17 -3.18
N GLU A 66 13.58 2.30 -2.69
CA GLU A 66 14.61 3.11 -3.33
C GLU A 66 15.98 2.91 -2.63
N PRO A 67 17.11 3.10 -3.33
CA PRO A 67 18.44 2.85 -2.77
C PRO A 67 18.80 3.74 -1.57
N ASP A 68 18.16 4.90 -1.45
CA ASP A 68 18.35 5.87 -0.35
C ASP A 68 17.56 5.49 0.92
N GLY A 69 16.84 4.36 0.91
CA GLY A 69 16.01 3.91 2.02
C GLY A 69 14.59 4.50 2.01
N ASP A 70 14.24 5.30 0.99
CA ASP A 70 12.87 5.73 0.76
C ASP A 70 12.06 4.62 0.08
N ILE A 71 10.74 4.79 0.06
CA ILE A 71 9.84 3.92 -0.68
C ILE A 71 8.95 4.74 -1.62
N TRP A 72 8.74 4.23 -2.83
CA TRP A 72 7.84 4.83 -3.80
C TRP A 72 6.49 4.10 -3.83
N LEU A 73 5.44 4.75 -3.36
CA LEU A 73 4.08 4.21 -3.35
C LEU A 73 3.44 4.34 -4.74
N LYS A 74 2.95 3.22 -5.28
CA LYS A 74 2.34 3.23 -6.61
C LYS A 74 0.84 3.48 -6.57
N THR A 75 0.10 2.80 -5.72
CA THR A 75 -1.38 2.87 -5.68
C THR A 75 -1.92 2.20 -4.41
N ILE A 76 -3.20 2.42 -4.12
CA ILE A 76 -3.94 1.74 -3.04
C ILE A 76 -5.11 1.01 -3.69
N VAL A 77 -5.22 -0.31 -3.49
CA VAL A 77 -6.25 -1.14 -4.15
C VAL A 77 -7.01 -1.95 -3.10
N PRO A 78 -8.35 -1.85 -3.03
CA PRO A 78 -9.14 -2.71 -2.15
C PRO A 78 -8.96 -4.17 -2.58
N SER A 79 -8.68 -5.06 -1.63
CA SER A 79 -8.40 -6.45 -1.95
C SER A 79 -9.30 -7.39 -1.17
N ARG A 80 -10.25 -8.01 -1.87
CA ARG A 80 -11.11 -9.06 -1.30
C ARG A 80 -10.29 -10.27 -0.83
N VAL A 81 -9.19 -10.59 -1.52
CA VAL A 81 -8.28 -11.67 -1.13
C VAL A 81 -7.61 -11.33 0.20
N ALA A 82 -7.10 -10.10 0.33
CA ALA A 82 -6.54 -9.63 1.60
C ALA A 82 -7.61 -9.60 2.71
N GLN A 83 -8.83 -9.12 2.42
CA GLN A 83 -9.91 -9.09 3.40
C GLN A 83 -10.23 -10.48 3.94
N ARG A 84 -10.27 -11.50 3.08
CA ARG A 84 -10.49 -12.89 3.54
C ARG A 84 -9.34 -13.42 4.39
N LYS A 85 -8.10 -13.04 4.09
CA LYS A 85 -6.90 -13.55 4.77
C LYS A 85 -6.63 -12.83 6.09
N TYR A 86 -6.86 -11.51 6.15
CA TYR A 86 -6.48 -10.67 7.28
C TYR A 86 -7.64 -9.93 7.93
N GLY A 87 -8.83 -9.87 7.33
CA GLY A 87 -9.98 -9.10 7.82
C GLY A 87 -10.72 -9.70 9.00
N GLY A 88 -10.46 -10.96 9.35
CA GLY A 88 -11.11 -11.66 10.47
C GLY A 88 -10.47 -11.46 11.84
N LYS A 89 -9.55 -10.50 11.98
CA LYS A 89 -9.04 -10.04 13.28
C LYS A 89 -9.87 -8.87 13.78
#